data_AF-A0A9X3DKG9-F1
#
_entry.id   AF-A0A9X3DKG9-F1
#
_cell.length_a   1.000
_cell.length_b   1.000
_cell.length_c   1.000
_cell.angle_alpha   90.00
_cell.angle_beta   90.00
_cell.angle_gamma   90.00
#
_symmetry.space_group_name_H-M   'P 1'
#
loop_
_entity.id
_entity.type
_entity.pdbx_description
1 polymer ?
#
loop_
_entity_poly.entity_id
_entity_poly.type
_entity_poly.pdbx_seq_one_letter_code
_entity_poly.pdbx_strand_id
1 'polypeptide(L)' 'MYLVSITFIGAFPDGDKIVSISSPNGGGSRTYHLMVNNGYWGVIGYYTTGWHVRLQNSNTEYSAGDLEPLLDYVRNQTIK' A
#
# COMPACT_ATOMS: atom_id res chain seq x y z
N MET A 1 -7.69 -9.22 13.03
CA MET A 1 -8.56 -8.63 11.98
C MET A 1 -7.68 -8.34 10.77
N TYR A 2 -8.14 -8.60 9.54
CA TYR A 2 -7.36 -8.38 8.31
C TYR A 2 -7.99 -7.24 7.49
N LEU A 3 -7.17 -6.30 7.01
CA LEU A 3 -7.61 -5.25 6.11
C LEU A 3 -8.11 -5.88 4.81
N VAL A 4 -9.40 -5.71 4.47
CA VAL A 4 -9.96 -6.20 3.20
C VAL A 4 -9.63 -5.22 2.09
N SER A 5 -10.00 -3.95 2.31
CA SER A 5 -9.62 -2.83 1.46
C SER A 5 -9.76 -1.52 2.22
N ILE A 6 -8.97 -0.52 1.82
CA ILE A 6 -9.11 0.87 2.24
C ILE A 6 -8.82 1.76 1.03
N THR A 7 -9.57 2.83 0.89
CA THR A 7 -9.38 3.84 -0.16
C THR A 7 -9.42 5.22 0.47
N PHE A 8 -8.48 6.08 0.12
CA PHE A 8 -8.37 7.44 0.63
C PHE A 8 -7.68 8.36 -0.39
N ILE A 9 -7.73 9.66 -0.13
CA ILE A 9 -7.00 10.66 -0.91
C ILE A 9 -5.63 10.84 -0.26
N GLY A 10 -4.56 10.56 -1.01
CA GLY A 10 -3.20 10.90 -0.64
C GLY A 10 -2.79 12.21 -1.29
N ALA A 11 -2.09 13.06 -0.55
CA ALA A 11 -1.47 14.27 -1.10
C ALA A 11 -0.13 13.89 -1.74
N PHE A 12 -0.01 14.10 -3.05
CA PHE A 12 1.22 13.89 -3.81
C PHE A 12 1.73 15.24 -4.36
N PRO A 13 3.05 15.38 -4.63
CA PRO A 13 3.65 16.54 -5.29
C PRO A 13 2.93 17.05 -6.54
N ASP A 14 2.38 16.15 -7.35
CA ASP A 14 1.63 16.46 -8.58
C ASP A 14 0.11 16.58 -8.37
N GLY A 15 -0.35 16.52 -7.12
CA GLY A 15 -1.74 16.74 -6.72
C GLY A 15 -2.33 15.61 -5.87
N ASP A 16 -3.59 15.76 -5.52
CA ASP A 16 -4.33 14.76 -4.75
C ASP A 16 -4.61 13.51 -5.62
N LYS A 17 -4.27 12.33 -5.11
CA LYS A 17 -4.49 11.05 -5.80
C LYS A 17 -5.32 10.09 -4.96
N ILE A 18 -6.14 9.29 -5.63
CA ILE A 18 -6.89 8.22 -4.98
C ILE A 18 -5.94 7.05 -4.75
N VAL A 19 -5.66 6.76 -3.47
CA VAL A 19 -4.86 5.60 -3.06
C VAL A 19 -5.80 4.51 -2.60
N SER A 20 -5.62 3.30 -3.10
CA SER A 20 -6.35 2.12 -2.65
C SER A 20 -5.38 1.00 -2.26
N ILE A 21 -5.60 0.43 -1.08
CA ILE A 21 -4.86 -0.70 -0.55
C ILE A 21 -5.85 -1.83 -0.35
N SER A 22 -5.61 -2.99 -0.96
CA SER A 22 -6.57 -4.11 -0.90
C SER A 22 -5.88 -5.46 -0.80
N SER A 23 -6.53 -6.43 -0.16
CA SER A 23 -6.06 -7.81 -0.15
C SER A 23 -6.10 -8.38 -1.58
N PRO A 24 -5.09 -9.14 -2.02
CA PRO A 24 -5.18 -9.92 -3.23
C PRO A 24 -6.36 -10.91 -3.14
N ASN A 25 -7.05 -11.14 -4.26
CA ASN A 25 -8.09 -12.14 -4.36
C ASN A 25 -7.53 -13.51 -3.95
N GLY A 26 -8.07 -14.10 -2.89
CA GLY A 26 -7.55 -15.35 -2.31
C GLY A 26 -7.08 -15.27 -0.85
N GLY A 27 -7.31 -14.13 -0.17
CA GLY A 27 -7.42 -13.99 1.29
C GLY A 27 -6.58 -14.94 2.15
N GLY A 28 -5.35 -14.53 2.47
CA GLY A 28 -4.49 -15.30 3.39
C GLY A 28 -3.04 -14.83 3.47
N SER A 29 -2.58 -14.03 2.51
CA SER A 29 -1.21 -13.52 2.50
C SER A 29 -1.08 -12.21 3.26
N ARG A 30 0.04 -12.02 3.96
CA ARG A 30 0.44 -10.73 4.55
C ARG A 30 0.94 -9.75 3.48
N THR A 31 0.15 -9.59 2.42
CA THR A 31 0.46 -8.79 1.25
C THR A 31 -0.79 -8.06 0.82
N TYR A 32 -0.67 -6.78 0.51
CA TYR A 32 -1.74 -5.94 -0.03
C TYR A 32 -1.31 -5.36 -1.37
N HIS A 33 -2.23 -5.19 -2.29
CA HIS A 33 -2.03 -4.42 -3.52
C HIS A 33 -2.11 -2.93 -3.22
N LEU A 34 -1.17 -2.16 -3.77
CA LEU A 34 -1.17 -0.71 -3.74
C LEU A 34 -1.53 -0.18 -5.12
N MET A 35 -2.67 0.51 -5.18
CA MET A 35 -3.18 1.18 -6.37
C MET A 35 -3.18 2.69 -6.13
N VAL A 36 -2.77 3.47 -7.12
CA VAL A 36 -2.86 4.94 -7.11
C VAL A 36 -3.51 5.40 -8.41
N ASN A 37 -4.58 6.20 -8.32
CA ASN A 37 -5.43 6.61 -9.45
C ASN A 37 -5.86 5.42 -10.33
N ASN A 38 -6.28 4.32 -9.69
CA ASN A 38 -6.63 3.05 -10.33
C ASN A 38 -5.51 2.35 -11.13
N GLY A 39 -4.28 2.87 -11.09
CA GLY A 39 -3.09 2.20 -11.63
C GLY A 39 -2.43 1.30 -10.59
N TYR A 40 -1.96 0.13 -11.00
CA TYR A 40 -1.21 -0.77 -10.12
C TYR A 40 0.22 -0.28 -9.94
N TRP A 41 0.59 0.04 -8.69
CA TRP A 41 1.90 0.59 -8.35
C TRP A 41 2.80 -0.43 -7.65
N GLY A 42 2.22 -1.37 -6.91
CA GLY A 42 2.98 -2.42 -6.28
C GLY A 42 2.24 -3.12 -5.14
N VAL A 43 3.00 -3.54 -4.14
CA VAL A 43 2.48 -4.27 -2.97
C VAL A 43 3.00 -3.72 -1.65
N ILE A 44 2.20 -3.85 -0.60
CA ILE A 44 2.61 -3.69 0.79
C ILE A 44 2.69 -5.08 1.41
N GLY A 45 3.89 -5.56 1.71
CA GLY A 45 4.13 -6.92 2.22
C GLY A 45 4.71 -6.92 3.63
N TYR A 46 4.38 -7.94 4.43
CA TYR A 46 5.04 -8.19 5.72
C TYR A 46 6.21 -9.15 5.55
N TYR A 47 7.41 -8.67 5.84
CA TYR A 47 8.66 -9.41 5.84
C TYR A 47 9.18 -9.60 7.27
N THR A 48 10.32 -10.24 7.43
CA THR A 48 10.95 -10.50 8.75
C THR A 48 11.20 -9.22 9.54
N THR A 49 11.43 -8.09 8.87
CA THR A 49 11.68 -6.77 9.46
C THR A 49 10.41 -5.92 9.65
N GLY A 50 9.25 -6.40 9.23
CA GLY A 50 7.96 -5.70 9.36
C GLY A 50 7.24 -5.47 8.02
N TRP A 51 6.28 -4.55 8.02
CA TRP A 51 5.59 -4.12 6.80
C TRP A 51 6.50 -3.24 5.95
N HIS A 52 6.56 -3.50 4.64
CA HIS A 52 7.34 -2.73 3.67
C HIS A 52 6.56 -2.55 2.37
N VAL A 53 6.81 -1.42 1.69
CA VAL A 53 6.31 -1.15 0.34
C VAL A 53 7.29 -1.70 -0.69
N ARG A 54 6.77 -2.39 -1.71
CA ARG A 54 7.53 -2.85 -2.87
C ARG A 54 6.82 -2.39 -4.14
N LEU A 55 7.45 -1.47 -4.86
CA LEU A 55 6.98 -1.03 -6.16
C LEU A 55 7.21 -2.12 -7.21
N GLN A 56 6.24 -2.34 -8.11
CA GLN A 56 6.38 -3.32 -9.19
C GLN A 56 7.22 -2.75 -10.34
N ASN A 57 7.05 -1.46 -10.63
CA ASN A 57 7.78 -0.74 -11.66
C ASN A 57 8.60 0.39 -11.02
N SER A 58 9.75 0.71 -11.61
CA SER A 58 10.48 1.92 -11.24
C SER A 58 9.57 3.11 -11.50
N ASN A 59 9.33 3.90 -10.46
CA ASN A 59 8.59 5.15 -10.56
C ASN A 59 9.59 6.29 -10.36
N THR A 60 9.72 7.16 -11.37
CA THR A 60 10.63 8.33 -11.34
C THR A 60 10.14 9.42 -10.41
N GLU A 61 8.85 9.41 -10.06
CA GLU A 61 8.21 10.41 -9.22
C GLU A 61 8.21 10.00 -7.73
N TYR A 62 8.20 8.70 -7.45
CA TYR A 62 8.03 8.17 -6.08
C TYR A 62 8.91 6.96 -5.80
N SER A 63 9.53 6.97 -4.62
CA SER A 63 10.24 5.83 -4.08
C SER A 63 9.35 5.03 -3.12
N ALA A 64 9.78 3.81 -2.78
CA ALA A 64 9.13 3.03 -1.73
C ALA A 64 9.18 3.73 -0.36
N GLY A 65 10.19 4.59 -0.13
CA GLY A 65 10.35 5.37 1.10
C GLY A 65 9.26 6.43 1.28
N ASP A 66 8.86 7.09 0.20
CA ASP A 66 7.81 8.12 0.21
C ASP A 66 6.44 7.54 0.58
N LEU A 67 6.28 6.23 0.43
CA LEU A 67 5.06 5.48 0.67
C LEU A 67 5.07 4.76 2.03
N GLU A 68 6.13 4.89 2.84
CA GLU A 68 6.18 4.31 4.19
C GLU A 68 5.07 4.80 5.14
N PRO A 69 4.57 6.04 5.08
CA PRO A 69 3.42 6.46 5.89
C PRO A 69 2.16 5.62 5.66
N LEU A 70 2.03 4.96 4.50
CA LEU A 70 0.92 4.04 4.22
C LEU A 70 0.96 2.78 5.09
N LEU A 71 2.14 2.43 5.62
CA LEU A 71 2.33 1.24 6.46
C LEU A 71 1.61 1.38 7.80
N ASP A 72 1.47 2.60 8.33
CA ASP A 72 0.76 2.84 9.60
C ASP A 72 -0.75 2.60 9.47
N TYR A 73 -1.34 2.90 8.30
CA TYR A 73 -2.72 2.54 8.01
C TYR A 73 -2.91 1.03 7.98
N VAL A 74 -1.99 0.29 7.38
CA VAL A 74 -2.03 -1.17 7.35
C VAL A 74 -1.85 -1.76 8.75
N ARG A 75 -0.89 -1.24 9.54
CA ARG A 75 -0.63 -1.67 10.92
C ARG A 75 -1.82 -1.45 11.85
N ASN A 76 -2.47 -0.29 11.77
CA ASN A 76 -3.62 0.03 12.61
C ASN A 76 -4.85 -0.84 12.31
N GLN A 77 -4.96 -1.36 11.09
CA GLN A 77 -6.07 -2.22 10.66
C GLN A 77 -5.78 -3.72 10.87
N THR A 78 -4.51 -4.10 10.98
CA THR A 78 -4.10 -5.48 11.29
C THR A 78 -3.97 -5.67 12.80
N ILE A 79 -5.10 -5.95 13.46
CA ILE A 79 -5.11 -6.37 14.87
C ILE A 79 -4.42 -7.74 14.97
N LYS A 80 -3.30 -7.79 15.72
CA LYS A 80 -2.52 -8.99 16.06
C LYS A 80 -3.36 -10.06 16.74
#